data_AF-A0A1F5ZTK4-F1
#
_entry.id   AF-A0A1F5ZTK4-F1
#
_cell.length_a   1.000
_cell.length_b   1.000
_cell.length_c   1.000
_cell.angle_alpha   90.00
_cell.angle_beta   90.00
_cell.angle_gamma   90.00
#
_symmetry.space_group_name_H-M   'P 1'
#
loop_
_entity.id
_entity.type
_entity.pdbx_description
1 polymer ?
#
loop_
_entity_poly.entity_id
_entity_poly.type
_entity_poly.pdbx_seq_one_letter_code
_entity_poly.pdbx_strand_id
1 'polypeptide(L)'
;MIVAQTTTPDGTLELTMTVPWSDVQKTLDHVKSEAIGKTELPGFRKGKAPQKLVENKLDESKLYEDALGHVLPQVYNDAIKQTGVRPLISPKIELKEAKNGNDWIIIARTCQRPKMTVGDYKKAIGETKSKKIWTPGEEKKETKPSLDVILNALLSVITVDIPALLIEHEVNRLLSELIDQTKQLGLTVEQYLASTGRNADAVRKEYGDQAKRTLTLEFGLEDVADREGIFVSDDDIDTVIKTAKTDEERKGLERERYYLASILRRQKTIDFLSSI
;
A
#
# COMPACT_ATOMS: atom_id res chain seq x y z
N MET A 1 -6.19 25.55 -9.39
CA MET A 1 -5.68 24.69 -8.30
C MET A 1 -4.22 25.01 -8.08
N ILE A 2 -3.83 25.19 -6.81
CA ILE A 2 -2.42 25.33 -6.44
C ILE A 2 -2.01 24.01 -5.78
N VAL A 3 -0.94 23.40 -6.29
CA VAL A 3 -0.36 22.19 -5.71
C VAL A 3 1.02 22.55 -5.21
N ALA A 4 1.22 22.47 -3.91
CA ALA A 4 2.52 22.58 -3.27
C ALA A 4 2.98 21.18 -2.85
N GLN A 5 4.22 20.83 -3.18
CA GLN A 5 4.85 19.59 -2.74
C GLN A 5 5.93 19.90 -1.71
N THR A 6 5.91 19.20 -0.60
CA THR A 6 6.96 19.25 0.43
C THR A 6 7.37 17.85 0.80
N THR A 7 8.68 17.61 0.89
CA THR A 7 9.22 16.35 1.41
C THR A 7 9.60 16.56 2.86
N THR A 8 9.04 15.76 3.76
CA THR A 8 9.43 15.78 5.17
C THR A 8 10.80 15.13 5.37
N PRO A 9 11.50 15.42 6.49
CA PRO A 9 12.77 14.77 6.81
C PRO A 9 12.66 13.24 6.87
N ASP A 10 11.48 12.71 7.18
CA ASP A 10 11.18 11.28 7.25
C ASP A 10 10.85 10.66 5.87
N GLY A 11 11.22 11.31 4.77
CA GLY A 11 11.02 10.81 3.40
C GLY A 11 9.55 10.76 2.94
N THR A 12 8.62 11.32 3.72
CA THR A 12 7.20 11.38 3.36
C THR A 12 6.95 12.58 2.46
N LEU A 13 6.21 12.37 1.38
CA LEU A 13 5.81 13.42 0.46
C LEU A 13 4.43 13.95 0.88
N GLU A 14 4.34 15.23 1.15
CA GLU A 14 3.08 15.92 1.38
C GLU A 14 2.73 16.77 0.15
N LEU A 15 1.53 16.52 -0.37
CA LEU A 15 0.93 17.29 -1.45
C LEU A 15 -0.18 18.14 -0.84
N THR A 16 0.06 19.45 -0.74
CA THR A 16 -0.97 20.40 -0.34
C THR A 16 -1.67 20.92 -1.58
N MET A 17 -2.97 20.72 -1.62
CA MET A 17 -3.81 20.96 -2.78
C MET A 17 -4.88 21.97 -2.38
N THR A 18 -4.81 23.16 -2.97
CA THR A 18 -5.79 24.22 -2.75
C THR A 18 -6.76 24.25 -3.91
N VAL A 19 -8.04 23.97 -3.60
CA VAL A 19 -9.16 24.00 -4.53
C VAL A 19 -9.91 25.32 -4.34
N PRO A 20 -9.99 26.17 -5.36
CA PRO A 20 -10.75 27.40 -5.30
C PRO A 20 -12.22 27.14 -4.99
N TRP A 21 -12.84 27.99 -4.17
CA TRP A 21 -14.26 27.89 -3.83
C TRP A 21 -15.16 27.89 -5.07
N SER A 22 -14.78 28.57 -6.15
CA SER A 22 -15.54 28.61 -7.41
C SER A 22 -15.71 27.22 -8.05
N ASP A 23 -14.71 26.35 -7.95
CA ASP A 23 -14.77 24.99 -8.51
C ASP A 23 -15.50 24.04 -7.56
N VAL A 24 -15.34 24.24 -6.25
CA VAL A 24 -16.14 23.56 -5.22
C VAL A 24 -17.62 23.87 -5.40
N GLN A 25 -17.98 25.14 -5.61
CA GLN A 25 -19.35 25.59 -5.76
C GLN A 25 -20.02 24.96 -6.99
N LYS A 26 -19.33 24.90 -8.14
CA LYS A 26 -19.84 24.20 -9.34
C LYS A 26 -20.16 22.72 -9.04
N THR A 27 -19.31 22.07 -8.25
CA THR A 27 -19.53 20.66 -7.88
C THR A 27 -20.70 20.54 -6.91
N LEU A 28 -20.78 21.41 -5.90
CA LEU A 28 -21.91 21.46 -4.98
C LEU A 28 -23.24 21.69 -5.70
N ASP A 29 -23.27 22.58 -6.69
CA ASP A 29 -24.48 22.84 -7.49
C ASP A 29 -24.88 21.60 -8.32
N HIS A 30 -23.91 20.89 -8.87
CA HIS A 30 -24.15 19.62 -9.57
C HIS A 30 -24.71 18.54 -8.62
N VAL A 31 -24.08 18.34 -7.46
CA VAL A 31 -24.51 17.37 -6.45
C VAL A 31 -25.89 17.73 -5.90
N LYS A 32 -26.17 19.01 -5.64
CA LYS A 32 -27.51 19.50 -5.26
C LYS A 32 -28.56 19.16 -6.32
N SER A 33 -28.25 19.37 -7.60
CA SER A 33 -29.18 19.06 -8.69
C SER A 33 -29.52 17.56 -8.75
N GLU A 34 -28.54 16.69 -8.53
CA GLU A 34 -28.78 15.25 -8.42
C GLU A 34 -29.61 14.88 -7.20
N ALA A 35 -29.27 15.46 -6.04
CA ALA A 35 -29.97 15.21 -4.79
C ALA A 35 -31.45 15.63 -4.89
N ILE A 36 -31.75 16.75 -5.56
CA ILE A 36 -33.12 17.19 -5.83
C ILE A 36 -33.87 16.19 -6.72
N GLY A 37 -33.20 15.62 -7.73
CA GLY A 37 -33.78 14.58 -8.59
C GLY A 37 -34.10 13.28 -7.84
N LYS A 38 -33.31 12.96 -6.82
CA LYS A 38 -33.45 11.74 -6.00
C LYS A 38 -34.40 11.92 -4.80
N THR A 39 -34.66 13.15 -4.36
CA THR A 39 -35.47 13.42 -3.16
C THR A 39 -36.96 13.29 -3.45
N GLU A 40 -37.64 12.44 -2.68
CA GLU A 40 -39.10 12.36 -2.61
C GLU A 40 -39.61 13.31 -1.53
N LEU A 41 -40.45 14.27 -1.93
CA LEU A 41 -41.19 15.09 -0.98
C LEU A 41 -42.64 14.60 -0.88
N PRO A 42 -43.21 14.48 0.34
CA PRO A 42 -44.61 14.13 0.51
C PRO A 42 -45.51 15.10 -0.26
N GLY A 43 -46.33 14.59 -1.18
CA GLY A 43 -47.22 15.39 -2.03
C GLY A 43 -46.66 15.82 -3.39
N PHE A 44 -45.38 15.57 -3.69
CA PHE A 44 -44.78 15.84 -5.00
C PHE A 44 -44.17 14.57 -5.59
N ARG A 45 -44.44 14.32 -6.87
CA ARG A 45 -43.80 13.23 -7.62
C ARG A 45 -42.27 13.47 -7.71
N LYS A 46 -41.46 12.40 -7.61
CA LYS A 46 -39.97 12.43 -7.72
C LYS A 46 -39.50 13.48 -8.73
N GLY A 47 -38.65 14.41 -8.28
CA GLY A 47 -38.04 15.45 -9.12
C GLY A 47 -38.95 16.59 -9.62
N LYS A 48 -40.20 16.68 -9.15
CA LYS A 48 -41.15 17.75 -9.52
C LYS A 48 -41.50 18.71 -8.38
N ALA A 49 -40.81 18.60 -7.24
CA ALA A 49 -41.00 19.49 -6.12
C ALA A 49 -40.28 20.85 -6.34
N PRO A 50 -40.82 21.97 -5.81
CA PRO A 50 -40.17 23.29 -5.92
C PRO A 50 -38.78 23.30 -5.26
N GLN A 51 -37.75 23.75 -5.98
CA GLN A 51 -36.34 23.73 -5.53
C GLN A 51 -36.13 24.27 -4.11
N LYS A 52 -36.72 25.42 -3.79
CA LYS A 52 -36.60 26.07 -2.47
C LYS A 52 -37.11 25.23 -1.29
N LEU A 53 -38.07 24.33 -1.52
CA LEU A 53 -38.61 23.45 -0.47
C LEU A 53 -37.77 22.18 -0.30
N VAL A 54 -37.08 21.75 -1.35
CA VAL A 54 -36.16 20.61 -1.33
C VAL A 54 -34.85 21.03 -0.65
N GLU A 55 -34.33 22.22 -0.97
CA GLU A 55 -33.11 22.78 -0.37
C GLU A 55 -33.17 22.84 1.16
N ASN A 56 -34.31 23.26 1.73
CA ASN A 56 -34.49 23.34 3.18
C ASN A 56 -34.55 21.98 3.90
N LYS A 57 -34.70 20.88 3.14
CA LYS A 57 -34.74 19.51 3.66
C LYS A 57 -33.49 18.71 3.34
N LEU A 58 -32.62 19.22 2.48
CA LEU A 58 -31.36 18.57 2.14
C LEU A 58 -30.39 18.75 3.30
N ASP A 59 -29.75 17.65 3.70
CA ASP A 59 -28.67 17.69 4.67
C ASP A 59 -27.44 18.31 4.01
N GLU A 60 -27.12 19.54 4.42
CA GLU A 60 -25.95 20.25 3.89
C GLU A 60 -24.67 19.42 4.08
N SER A 61 -24.53 18.72 5.20
CA SER A 61 -23.36 17.88 5.50
C SER A 61 -23.18 16.78 4.47
N LYS A 62 -24.28 16.11 4.08
CA LYS A 62 -24.26 15.05 3.08
C LYS A 62 -23.92 15.57 1.69
N LEU A 63 -24.41 16.75 1.33
CA LEU A 63 -24.02 17.41 0.07
C LEU A 63 -22.53 17.74 0.03
N TYR A 64 -21.96 18.15 1.17
CA TYR A 64 -20.52 18.38 1.29
C TYR A 64 -19.70 17.10 1.18
N GLU A 65 -20.12 16.02 1.84
CA GLU A 65 -19.49 14.70 1.72
C GLU A 65 -19.52 14.17 0.28
N ASP A 66 -20.67 14.26 -0.39
CA ASP A 66 -20.83 13.85 -1.78
C ASP A 66 -19.95 14.72 -2.70
N ALA A 67 -19.93 16.04 -2.52
CA ALA A 67 -19.06 16.93 -3.28
C ALA A 67 -17.56 16.65 -3.05
N LEU A 68 -17.15 16.36 -1.81
CA LEU A 68 -15.81 15.90 -1.49
C LEU A 68 -15.47 14.61 -2.24
N GLY A 69 -16.39 13.65 -2.28
CA GLY A 69 -16.23 12.39 -3.01
C GLY A 69 -15.97 12.57 -4.51
N HIS A 70 -16.51 13.63 -5.13
CA HIS A 70 -16.27 13.95 -6.53
C HIS A 70 -15.01 14.80 -6.76
N VAL A 71 -14.75 15.78 -5.90
CA VAL A 71 -13.61 16.70 -6.02
C VAL A 71 -12.31 15.97 -5.71
N LEU A 72 -12.25 15.22 -4.61
CA LEU A 72 -11.01 14.60 -4.14
C LEU A 72 -10.30 13.74 -5.20
N PRO A 73 -10.96 12.80 -5.90
CA PRO A 73 -10.30 11.96 -6.90
C PRO A 73 -9.78 12.75 -8.09
N GLN A 74 -10.55 13.73 -8.59
CA GLN A 74 -10.13 14.57 -9.71
C GLN A 74 -8.92 15.40 -9.33
N VAL A 75 -9.02 16.06 -8.18
CA VAL A 75 -7.98 16.96 -7.69
C VAL A 75 -6.69 16.19 -7.40
N TYR A 76 -6.79 15.01 -6.79
CA TYR A 76 -5.65 14.13 -6.53
C TYR A 76 -4.97 13.67 -7.82
N ASN A 77 -5.74 13.23 -8.81
CA ASN A 77 -5.20 12.83 -10.11
C ASN A 77 -4.48 13.97 -10.82
N ASP A 78 -5.04 15.19 -10.78
CA ASP A 78 -4.41 16.36 -11.40
C ASP A 78 -3.13 16.77 -10.67
N ALA A 79 -3.10 16.69 -9.34
CA ALA A 79 -1.87 16.94 -8.57
C ALA A 79 -0.78 15.92 -8.87
N ILE A 80 -1.11 14.63 -8.97
CA ILE A 80 -0.16 13.59 -9.39
C ILE A 80 0.40 13.89 -10.78
N LYS A 81 -0.46 14.24 -11.75
CA LYS A 81 -0.05 14.55 -13.12
C LYS A 81 0.87 15.77 -13.19
N GLN A 82 0.56 16.82 -12.43
CA GLN A 82 1.34 18.05 -12.40
C GLN A 82 2.71 17.86 -11.73
N THR A 83 2.76 17.08 -10.65
CA THR A 83 4.00 16.85 -9.88
C THR A 83 4.85 15.71 -10.44
N GLY A 84 4.26 14.82 -11.27
CA GLY A 84 4.92 13.64 -11.82
C GLY A 84 5.26 12.57 -10.77
N VAL A 85 4.70 12.70 -9.57
CA VAL A 85 4.94 11.80 -8.44
C VAL A 85 4.35 10.43 -8.73
N ARG A 86 5.11 9.37 -8.49
CA ARG A 86 4.59 8.00 -8.52
C ARG A 86 4.37 7.53 -7.08
N PRO A 87 3.13 7.60 -6.55
CA PRO A 87 2.85 7.14 -5.20
C PRO A 87 3.06 5.62 -5.13
N LEU A 88 3.78 5.17 -4.12
CA LEU A 88 3.98 3.74 -3.86
C LEU A 88 2.80 3.15 -3.07
N ILE A 89 2.16 3.97 -2.25
CA ILE A 89 1.01 3.62 -1.42
C ILE A 89 -0.14 4.58 -1.67
N SER A 90 -1.35 4.12 -1.37
CA SER A 90 -2.53 4.97 -1.31
C SER A 90 -2.27 6.16 -0.38
N PRO A 91 -2.59 7.39 -0.82
CA PRO A 91 -2.32 8.57 -0.02
C PRO A 91 -3.19 8.57 1.24
N LYS A 92 -2.62 9.06 2.34
CA LYS A 92 -3.42 9.45 3.51
C LYS A 92 -3.94 10.86 3.27
N ILE A 93 -5.25 10.99 3.09
CA ILE A 93 -5.90 12.27 2.85
C ILE A 93 -6.32 12.90 4.18
N GLU A 94 -5.93 14.14 4.38
CA GLU A 94 -6.34 14.97 5.51
C GLU A 94 -6.98 16.26 4.98
N LEU A 95 -8.20 16.55 5.45
CA LEU A 95 -8.91 17.77 5.12
C LEU A 95 -8.50 18.84 6.15
N LYS A 96 -7.72 19.84 5.72
CA LYS A 96 -7.31 20.93 6.63
C LYS A 96 -8.39 21.99 6.72
N GLU A 97 -8.93 22.41 5.58
CA GLU A 97 -10.03 23.35 5.50
C GLU A 97 -11.01 22.91 4.42
N ALA A 98 -12.27 22.73 4.79
CA ALA A 98 -13.38 22.55 3.86
C ALA A 98 -14.64 23.19 4.44
N LYS A 99 -14.59 24.50 4.61
CA LYS A 99 -15.72 25.30 5.08
C LYS A 99 -16.44 25.93 3.89
N ASN A 100 -17.73 26.16 4.07
CA ASN A 100 -18.55 26.88 3.10
C ASN A 100 -17.99 28.29 2.87
N GLY A 101 -17.89 28.70 1.61
CA GLY A 101 -17.43 30.04 1.21
C GLY A 101 -15.91 30.25 1.21
N ASN A 102 -15.13 29.24 1.57
CA ASN A 102 -13.67 29.29 1.57
C ASN A 102 -13.07 28.25 0.62
N ASP A 103 -11.86 28.51 0.13
CA ASP A 103 -11.08 27.55 -0.63
C ASP A 103 -10.82 26.30 0.21
N TRP A 104 -10.87 25.13 -0.43
CA TRP A 104 -10.58 23.89 0.26
C TRP A 104 -9.08 23.61 0.24
N ILE A 105 -8.54 23.27 1.41
CA ILE A 105 -7.14 22.88 1.57
C ILE A 105 -7.12 21.41 1.96
N ILE A 106 -6.65 20.60 1.03
CA ILE A 106 -6.53 19.15 1.16
C ILE A 106 -5.04 18.81 1.22
N ILE A 107 -4.66 17.99 2.19
CA ILE A 107 -3.28 17.50 2.34
C ILE A 107 -3.30 16.01 2.03
N ALA A 108 -2.61 15.61 0.98
CA ALA A 108 -2.39 14.21 0.65
C ALA A 108 -0.95 13.82 1.03
N ARG A 109 -0.80 12.92 2.00
CA ARG A 109 0.50 12.35 2.36
C ARG A 109 0.71 11.04 1.61
N THR A 110 1.81 10.91 0.89
CA THR A 110 2.20 9.69 0.19
C THR A 110 3.72 9.51 0.30
N CYS A 111 4.25 8.45 -0.27
CA CYS A 111 5.68 8.25 -0.38
C CYS A 111 6.03 7.70 -1.77
N GLN A 112 7.22 8.03 -2.23
CA GLN A 112 7.80 7.45 -3.44
C GLN A 112 8.70 6.27 -3.07
N ARG A 113 9.12 5.50 -4.08
CA ARG A 113 10.11 4.45 -3.88
C ARG A 113 11.36 5.04 -3.22
N PRO A 114 11.78 4.53 -2.05
CA PRO A 114 12.93 5.07 -1.35
C PRO A 114 14.21 4.84 -2.17
N LYS A 115 15.17 5.75 -2.04
CA LYS A 115 16.51 5.53 -2.59
C LYS A 115 17.21 4.50 -1.72
N MET A 116 17.78 3.49 -2.37
CA MET A 116 18.45 2.39 -1.70
C MET A 116 19.88 2.24 -2.21
N THR A 117 20.77 1.89 -1.29
CA THR A 117 22.16 1.56 -1.62
C THR A 117 22.44 0.14 -1.15
N VAL A 118 22.63 -0.76 -2.11
CA VAL A 118 23.08 -2.13 -1.85
C VAL A 118 24.60 -2.17 -2.01
N GLY A 119 25.32 -2.49 -0.93
CA GLY A 119 26.76 -2.75 -0.94
C GLY A 119 27.14 -4.10 -1.56
N ASP A 120 28.31 -4.64 -1.22
CA ASP A 120 28.85 -5.91 -1.73
C ASP A 120 28.09 -7.14 -1.19
N TYR A 121 26.85 -7.34 -1.65
CA TYR A 121 26.00 -8.44 -1.19
C TYR A 121 26.57 -9.84 -1.53
N LYS A 122 27.30 -9.96 -2.65
CA LYS A 122 27.96 -11.23 -3.06
C LYS A 122 29.01 -11.69 -2.05
N LYS A 123 29.77 -10.76 -1.43
CA LYS A 123 30.76 -11.09 -0.40
C LYS A 123 30.10 -11.51 0.91
N ALA A 124 29.08 -10.78 1.36
CA ALA A 124 28.38 -11.08 2.60
C ALA A 124 27.69 -12.46 2.57
N ILE A 125 27.13 -12.83 1.41
CA ILE A 125 26.52 -14.17 1.23
C ILE A 125 27.60 -15.26 1.16
N GLY A 126 28.74 -15.01 0.49
CA GLY A 126 29.88 -15.93 0.44
C GLY A 126 30.51 -16.21 1.81
N GLU A 127 30.63 -15.19 2.67
CA GLU A 127 31.14 -15.35 4.05
C GLU A 127 30.21 -16.19 4.93
N THR A 128 28.89 -16.12 4.65
CA THR A 128 27.86 -16.87 5.37
C THR A 128 27.95 -18.37 5.10
N LYS A 129 28.31 -18.79 3.87
CA LYS A 129 28.56 -20.19 3.52
C LYS A 129 29.79 -20.77 4.22
N SER A 130 30.74 -19.93 4.62
CA SER A 130 32.03 -20.33 5.20
C SER A 130 31.94 -20.69 6.70
N LYS A 131 30.80 -20.42 7.35
CA LYS A 131 30.57 -20.70 8.77
C LYS A 131 29.90 -22.07 9.02
N LYS A 132 30.24 -23.09 8.23
CA LYS A 132 29.88 -24.49 8.51
C LYS A 132 30.77 -25.03 9.64
N ILE A 133 30.16 -25.19 10.81
CA ILE A 133 30.74 -25.86 11.99
C ILE A 133 31.18 -27.27 11.58
N TRP A 134 32.42 -27.63 11.90
CA TRP A 134 32.96 -28.98 11.74
C TRP A 134 32.29 -29.94 12.73
N THR A 135 31.48 -30.87 12.23
CA THR A 135 31.06 -32.08 12.95
C THR A 135 31.49 -33.31 12.15
N PRO A 136 32.43 -34.14 12.65
CA PRO A 136 32.83 -35.37 11.98
C PRO A 136 31.69 -36.41 12.04
N GLY A 137 31.27 -36.92 10.88
CA GLY A 137 30.64 -38.26 10.82
C GLY A 137 29.21 -38.39 10.30
N GLU A 138 28.64 -37.42 9.57
CA GLU A 138 27.40 -37.68 8.81
C GLU A 138 27.48 -37.16 7.38
N GLU A 139 26.88 -37.94 6.48
CA GLU A 139 26.91 -37.82 5.03
C GLU A 139 26.51 -36.42 4.53
N LYS A 140 27.19 -35.99 3.46
CA LYS A 140 26.98 -34.72 2.76
C LYS A 140 25.55 -34.59 2.25
N LYS A 141 24.62 -34.09 3.07
CA LYS A 141 23.45 -33.37 2.58
C LYS A 141 23.86 -31.92 2.38
N GLU A 142 23.84 -31.48 1.13
CA GLU A 142 23.91 -30.07 0.75
C GLU A 142 22.68 -29.35 1.31
N THR A 143 22.69 -29.04 2.61
CA THR A 143 21.77 -28.05 3.17
C THR A 143 22.16 -26.72 2.54
N LYS A 144 21.39 -26.30 1.52
CA LYS A 144 21.32 -24.90 1.08
C LYS A 144 21.33 -24.04 2.35
N PRO A 145 22.20 -23.03 2.50
CA PRO A 145 22.16 -22.15 3.66
C PRO A 145 20.71 -21.69 3.86
N SER A 146 20.22 -21.75 5.10
CA SER A 146 18.82 -21.40 5.37
C SER A 146 18.55 -20.00 4.85
N LEU A 147 17.42 -19.88 4.15
CA LEU A 147 16.98 -18.67 3.47
C LEU A 147 17.08 -17.45 4.40
N ASP A 148 16.73 -17.62 5.68
CA ASP A 148 16.86 -16.63 6.74
C ASP A 148 18.27 -16.06 6.93
N VAL A 149 19.31 -16.89 6.79
CA VAL A 149 20.70 -16.47 7.01
C VAL A 149 21.21 -15.66 5.82
N ILE A 150 20.83 -16.04 4.60
CA ILE A 150 21.14 -15.27 3.38
C ILE A 150 20.44 -13.90 3.44
N LEU A 151 19.16 -13.89 3.82
CA LEU A 151 18.39 -12.66 3.97
C LEU A 151 18.97 -11.75 5.07
N ASN A 152 19.44 -12.31 6.18
CA ASN A 152 20.11 -11.54 7.23
C ASN A 152 21.45 -10.95 6.79
N ALA A 153 22.25 -11.72 6.05
CA ALA A 153 23.48 -11.22 5.46
C ALA A 153 23.18 -10.07 4.48
N LEU A 154 22.15 -10.22 3.66
CA LEU A 154 21.70 -9.18 2.74
C LEU A 154 21.24 -7.91 3.50
N LEU A 155 20.44 -8.05 4.55
CA LEU A 155 20.00 -6.93 5.42
C LEU A 155 21.17 -6.13 6.01
N SER A 156 22.29 -6.79 6.32
CA SER A 156 23.45 -6.11 6.91
C SER A 156 24.19 -5.20 5.92
N VAL A 157 23.99 -5.41 4.62
CA VAL A 157 24.69 -4.71 3.53
C VAL A 157 23.79 -3.68 2.83
N ILE A 158 22.48 -3.76 3.04
CA ILE A 158 21.52 -2.82 2.47
C ILE A 158 21.30 -1.66 3.43
N THR A 159 21.48 -0.44 2.92
CA THR A 159 20.94 0.77 3.55
C THR A 159 19.75 1.28 2.74
N VAL A 160 18.59 1.34 3.39
CA VAL A 160 17.36 1.93 2.83
C VAL A 160 16.87 3.02 3.77
N ASP A 161 16.61 4.20 3.21
CA ASP A 161 15.91 5.27 3.89
C ASP A 161 14.40 5.06 3.71
N ILE A 162 13.79 4.29 4.61
CA ILE A 162 12.37 3.92 4.53
C ILE A 162 11.51 5.01 5.18
N PRO A 163 10.57 5.62 4.45
CA PRO A 163 9.69 6.62 5.02
C PRO A 163 8.79 6.05 6.12
N ALA A 164 8.59 6.81 7.21
CA ALA A 164 7.76 6.38 8.33
C ALA A 164 6.33 6.02 7.89
N LEU A 165 5.77 6.78 6.94
CA LEU A 165 4.44 6.52 6.37
C LEU A 165 4.34 5.12 5.72
N LEU A 166 5.42 4.63 5.12
CA LEU A 166 5.44 3.31 4.50
C LEU A 166 5.43 2.20 5.56
N ILE A 167 6.16 2.40 6.66
CA ILE A 167 6.16 1.49 7.81
C ILE A 167 4.75 1.46 8.44
N GLU A 168 4.14 2.61 8.67
CA GLU A 168 2.78 2.69 9.21
C GLU A 168 1.76 1.98 8.31
N HIS A 169 1.85 2.18 7.00
CA HIS A 169 0.99 1.51 6.03
C HIS A 169 1.10 -0.02 6.14
N GLU A 170 2.32 -0.54 6.22
CA GLU A 170 2.56 -1.98 6.35
C GLU A 170 2.09 -2.54 7.70
N VAL A 171 2.29 -1.79 8.80
CA VAL A 171 1.74 -2.15 10.11
C VAL A 171 0.23 -2.24 10.07
N ASN A 172 -0.45 -1.29 9.43
CA ASN A 172 -1.91 -1.32 9.30
C ASN A 172 -2.39 -2.53 8.46
N ARG A 173 -1.63 -2.92 7.43
CA ARG A 173 -1.90 -4.12 6.64
C ARG A 173 -1.84 -5.38 7.51
N LEU A 174 -0.76 -5.53 8.29
CA LEU A 174 -0.57 -6.67 9.21
C LEU A 174 -1.65 -6.71 10.30
N LEU A 175 -2.03 -5.56 10.85
CA LEU A 175 -3.12 -5.48 11.82
C LEU A 175 -4.47 -5.86 11.20
N SER A 176 -4.73 -5.44 9.96
CA SER A 176 -5.95 -5.83 9.24
C SER A 176 -6.00 -7.33 8.98
N GLU A 177 -4.87 -7.92 8.59
CA GLU A 177 -4.72 -9.37 8.41
C GLU A 177 -4.99 -10.13 9.71
N LEU A 178 -4.47 -9.63 10.84
CA LEU A 178 -4.77 -10.18 12.17
C LEU A 178 -6.25 -10.06 12.53
N ILE A 179 -6.89 -8.93 12.22
CA ILE A 179 -8.33 -8.73 12.42
C ILE A 179 -9.13 -9.78 11.64
N ASP A 180 -8.78 -10.02 10.38
CA ASP A 180 -9.52 -10.95 9.55
C ASP A 180 -9.29 -12.40 9.96
N GLN A 181 -8.07 -12.78 10.34
CA GLN A 181 -7.76 -14.09 10.92
C GLN A 181 -8.51 -14.34 12.23
N THR A 182 -8.57 -13.35 13.12
CA THR A 182 -9.29 -13.48 14.40
C THR A 182 -10.81 -13.55 14.21
N LYS A 183 -11.36 -12.76 13.28
CA LYS A 183 -12.78 -12.85 12.88
C LYS A 183 -13.13 -14.24 12.33
N GLN A 184 -12.27 -14.86 11.53
CA GLN A 184 -12.50 -16.22 11.02
C GLN A 184 -12.58 -17.26 12.15
N LEU A 185 -11.85 -17.03 13.25
CA LEU A 185 -11.89 -17.85 14.45
C LEU A 185 -13.04 -17.48 15.41
N GLY A 186 -13.87 -16.49 15.05
CA GLY A 186 -14.96 -16.00 15.88
C GLY A 186 -14.52 -15.20 17.11
N LEU A 187 -13.29 -14.69 17.12
CA LEU A 187 -12.69 -13.94 18.23
C LEU A 187 -12.55 -12.46 17.84
N THR A 188 -12.60 -11.57 18.85
CA THR A 188 -12.13 -10.19 18.64
C THR A 188 -10.61 -10.11 18.80
N VAL A 189 -9.98 -9.13 18.16
CA VAL A 189 -8.54 -8.88 18.34
C VAL A 189 -8.19 -8.65 19.80
N GLU A 190 -9.04 -7.90 20.52
CA GLU A 190 -8.84 -7.62 21.94
C GLU A 190 -8.84 -8.91 22.78
N GLN A 191 -9.75 -9.85 22.49
CA GLN A 191 -9.80 -11.15 23.15
C GLN A 191 -8.57 -12.00 22.81
N TYR A 192 -8.13 -11.99 21.55
CA TYR A 192 -6.94 -12.71 21.12
C TYR A 192 -5.67 -12.16 21.81
N LEU A 193 -5.51 -10.84 21.85
CA LEU A 193 -4.40 -10.17 22.53
C LEU A 193 -4.43 -10.43 24.03
N ALA A 194 -5.60 -10.37 24.66
CA ALA A 194 -5.76 -10.70 26.07
C ALA A 194 -5.39 -12.17 26.38
N SER A 195 -5.77 -13.11 25.50
CA SER A 195 -5.44 -14.53 25.67
C SER A 195 -3.95 -14.84 25.50
N THR A 196 -3.26 -14.05 24.68
CA THR A 196 -1.81 -14.18 24.44
C THR A 196 -0.98 -13.34 25.42
N GLY A 197 -1.62 -12.60 26.33
CA GLY A 197 -0.96 -11.71 27.29
C GLY A 197 -0.26 -10.52 26.64
N ARG A 198 -0.64 -10.14 25.41
CA ARG A 198 -0.02 -9.06 24.63
C ARG A 198 -0.89 -7.80 24.68
N ASN A 199 -0.23 -6.64 24.64
CA ASN A 199 -0.90 -5.34 24.50
C ASN A 199 -0.90 -4.88 23.04
N ALA A 200 -1.96 -4.19 22.61
CA ALA A 200 -2.09 -3.62 21.27
C ALA A 200 -0.91 -2.71 20.89
N ASP A 201 -0.45 -1.85 21.81
CA ASP A 201 0.71 -0.98 21.56
C ASP A 201 2.02 -1.76 21.37
N ALA A 202 2.19 -2.85 22.13
CA ALA A 202 3.36 -3.71 22.02
C ALA A 202 3.38 -4.46 20.68
N VAL A 203 2.22 -4.99 20.26
CA VAL A 203 2.07 -5.65 18.96
C VAL A 203 2.30 -4.67 17.82
N ARG A 204 1.79 -3.44 17.92
CA ARG A 204 2.03 -2.40 16.92
C ARG A 204 3.52 -2.08 16.77
N LYS A 205 4.26 -2.01 17.87
CA LYS A 205 5.70 -1.76 17.86
C LYS A 205 6.48 -2.93 17.24
N GLU A 206 6.15 -4.16 17.61
CA GLU A 206 6.75 -5.38 17.05
C GLU A 206 6.49 -5.50 15.55
N TYR A 207 5.25 -5.23 15.11
CA TYR A 207 4.90 -5.16 13.69
C TYR A 207 5.64 -4.03 12.98
N GLY A 208 5.94 -2.92 13.65
CA GLY A 208 6.77 -1.84 13.08
C GLY A 208 8.20 -2.30 12.79
N ASP A 209 8.84 -2.98 13.74
CA ASP A 209 10.19 -3.52 13.57
C ASP A 209 10.21 -4.62 12.50
N GLN A 210 9.20 -5.49 12.50
CA GLN A 210 9.02 -6.52 11.48
C GLN A 210 8.79 -5.91 10.10
N ALA A 211 7.89 -4.92 9.98
CA ALA A 211 7.59 -4.23 8.73
C ALA A 211 8.83 -3.55 8.16
N LYS A 212 9.62 -2.86 8.99
CA LYS A 212 10.88 -2.25 8.55
C LYS A 212 11.83 -3.29 7.95
N ARG A 213 11.99 -4.44 8.62
CA ARG A 213 12.85 -5.53 8.14
C ARG A 213 12.33 -6.14 6.84
N THR A 214 11.03 -6.44 6.77
CA THR A 214 10.37 -6.99 5.58
C THR A 214 10.50 -6.03 4.40
N LEU A 215 10.17 -4.75 4.57
CA LEU A 215 10.29 -3.74 3.52
C LEU A 215 11.74 -3.59 3.03
N THR A 216 12.71 -3.58 3.94
CA THR A 216 14.13 -3.53 3.58
C THR A 216 14.53 -4.73 2.72
N LEU A 217 14.04 -5.92 3.07
CA LEU A 217 14.27 -7.14 2.29
C LEU A 217 13.58 -7.08 0.93
N GLU A 218 12.31 -6.68 0.87
CA GLU A 218 11.56 -6.62 -0.38
C GLU A 218 12.19 -5.67 -1.39
N PHE A 219 12.49 -4.43 -0.97
CA PHE A 219 13.19 -3.48 -1.85
C PHE A 219 14.59 -3.99 -2.21
N GLY A 220 15.32 -4.55 -1.25
CA GLY A 220 16.62 -5.18 -1.43
C GLY A 220 16.66 -6.22 -2.52
N LEU A 221 15.74 -7.19 -2.44
CA LEU A 221 15.61 -8.25 -3.42
C LEU A 221 15.21 -7.70 -4.79
N GLU A 222 14.29 -6.74 -4.85
CA GLU A 222 13.91 -6.12 -6.11
C GLU A 222 15.09 -5.42 -6.80
N ASP A 223 15.91 -4.67 -6.08
CA ASP A 223 17.08 -3.99 -6.65
C ASP A 223 18.17 -4.98 -7.09
N VAL A 224 18.40 -6.05 -6.32
CA VAL A 224 19.29 -7.13 -6.77
C VAL A 224 18.75 -7.78 -8.04
N ALA A 225 17.44 -8.01 -8.12
CA ALA A 225 16.79 -8.53 -9.31
C ALA A 225 16.93 -7.58 -10.50
N ASP A 226 16.83 -6.26 -10.28
CA ASP A 226 17.04 -5.24 -11.31
C ASP A 226 18.52 -5.19 -11.76
N ARG A 227 19.47 -5.24 -10.83
CA ARG A 227 20.93 -5.21 -11.11
C ARG A 227 21.41 -6.43 -11.89
N GLU A 228 20.92 -7.62 -11.53
CA GLU A 228 21.31 -8.88 -12.18
C GLU A 228 20.41 -9.22 -13.38
N GLY A 229 19.44 -8.35 -13.71
CA GLY A 229 18.56 -8.53 -14.87
C GLY A 229 17.66 -9.77 -14.76
N ILE A 230 17.21 -10.12 -13.56
CA ILE A 230 16.29 -11.22 -13.32
C ILE A 230 14.90 -10.76 -13.75
N PHE A 231 14.52 -11.17 -14.96
CA PHE A 231 13.17 -10.97 -15.52
C PHE A 231 12.41 -12.28 -15.50
N VAL A 232 11.11 -12.20 -15.22
CA VAL A 232 10.19 -13.33 -15.41
C VAL A 232 9.58 -13.17 -16.79
N SER A 233 9.75 -14.20 -17.62
CA SER A 233 9.17 -14.22 -18.96
C SER A 233 7.72 -14.69 -18.90
N ASP A 234 6.91 -14.33 -19.90
CA ASP A 234 5.52 -14.80 -19.98
C ASP A 234 5.44 -16.34 -20.02
N ASP A 235 6.47 -17.02 -20.54
CA ASP A 235 6.57 -18.48 -20.57
C ASP A 235 6.70 -19.10 -19.16
N ASP A 236 7.42 -18.43 -18.25
CA ASP A 236 7.53 -18.86 -16.85
C ASP A 236 6.16 -18.77 -16.15
N ILE A 237 5.41 -17.69 -16.44
CA ILE A 237 4.08 -17.45 -15.87
C ILE A 237 3.10 -18.48 -16.43
N ASP A 238 3.16 -18.76 -17.73
CA ASP A 238 2.31 -19.76 -18.38
C ASP A 238 2.57 -21.17 -17.87
N THR A 239 3.81 -21.50 -17.51
CA THR A 239 4.13 -22.79 -16.89
C THR A 239 3.44 -22.95 -15.53
N VAL A 240 3.40 -21.88 -14.73
CA VAL A 240 2.70 -21.87 -13.44
C VAL A 240 1.19 -21.93 -13.63
N ILE A 241 0.63 -21.17 -14.57
CA ILE A 241 -0.80 -21.18 -14.92
C ILE A 241 -1.24 -22.56 -15.45
N LYS A 242 -0.39 -23.27 -16.19
CA LYS A 242 -0.65 -24.65 -16.67
C LYS A 242 -0.61 -25.69 -15.55
N THR A 243 0.11 -25.42 -14.46
CA THR A 243 0.20 -26.30 -13.29
C THR A 243 -1.09 -26.27 -12.44
N ALA A 244 -1.97 -25.28 -12.66
CA ALA A 244 -3.27 -25.19 -12.01
C ALA A 244 -4.18 -26.38 -12.39
N LYS A 245 -4.82 -26.98 -11.38
CA LYS A 245 -5.60 -28.21 -11.54
C LYS A 245 -7.03 -27.95 -12.03
N THR A 246 -7.54 -26.74 -11.80
CA THR A 246 -8.94 -26.38 -12.06
C THR A 246 -9.06 -25.20 -13.04
N ASP A 247 -10.10 -25.18 -13.87
CA ASP A 247 -10.35 -24.10 -14.86
C ASP A 247 -10.62 -22.74 -14.19
N GLU A 248 -11.25 -22.75 -13.01
CA GLU A 248 -11.46 -21.55 -12.19
C GLU A 248 -10.15 -20.99 -11.61
N GLU A 249 -9.27 -21.86 -11.11
CA GLU A 249 -7.94 -21.47 -10.64
C GLU A 249 -7.11 -20.89 -11.78
N ARG A 250 -7.18 -21.48 -12.98
CA ARG A 250 -6.49 -20.96 -14.17
C ARG A 250 -6.94 -19.55 -14.52
N LYS A 251 -8.26 -19.30 -14.54
CA LYS A 251 -8.82 -17.95 -14.83
C LYS A 251 -8.51 -16.93 -13.73
N GLY A 252 -8.43 -17.36 -12.47
CA GLY A 252 -7.96 -16.51 -11.37
C GLY A 252 -6.49 -16.10 -11.55
N LEU A 253 -5.62 -17.09 -11.79
CA LEU A 253 -4.19 -16.89 -12.02
C LEU A 253 -3.90 -16.07 -13.27
N GLU A 254 -4.70 -16.20 -14.33
CA GLU A 254 -4.59 -15.37 -15.54
C GLU A 254 -4.90 -13.88 -15.27
N ARG A 255 -5.91 -13.59 -14.44
CA ARG A 255 -6.22 -12.21 -14.03
C ARG A 255 -5.13 -11.61 -13.16
N GLU A 256 -4.43 -12.45 -12.42
CA GLU A 256 -3.36 -12.08 -11.51
C GLU A 256 -1.95 -12.24 -12.10
N ARG A 257 -1.82 -12.35 -13.44
CA ARG A 257 -0.52 -12.49 -14.13
C ARG A 257 0.57 -11.55 -13.64
N TYR A 258 0.23 -10.28 -13.40
CA TYR A 258 1.16 -9.28 -12.87
C TYR A 258 1.65 -9.63 -11.46
N TYR A 259 0.75 -10.10 -10.59
CA TYR A 259 1.08 -10.54 -9.25
C TYR A 259 1.95 -11.81 -9.27
N LEU A 260 1.62 -12.79 -10.13
CA LEU A 260 2.43 -13.98 -10.33
C LEU A 260 3.84 -13.67 -10.84
N ALA A 261 3.97 -12.75 -11.79
CA ALA A 261 5.26 -12.28 -12.26
C ALA A 261 6.11 -11.74 -11.10
N SER A 262 5.52 -10.94 -10.21
CA SER A 262 6.21 -10.40 -9.04
C SER A 262 6.67 -11.47 -8.05
N ILE A 263 5.84 -12.49 -7.78
CA ILE A 263 6.17 -13.62 -6.89
C ILE A 263 7.30 -14.46 -7.50
N LEU A 264 7.19 -14.82 -8.78
CA LEU A 264 8.19 -15.63 -9.46
C LEU A 264 9.52 -14.91 -9.56
N ARG A 265 9.49 -13.59 -9.75
CA ARG A 265 10.70 -12.76 -9.78
C ARG A 265 11.42 -12.81 -8.45
N ARG A 266 10.65 -12.66 -7.37
CA ARG A 266 11.16 -12.77 -6.00
C ARG A 266 11.76 -14.16 -5.73
N GLN A 267 11.05 -15.22 -6.12
CA GLN A 267 11.54 -16.59 -5.97
C GLN A 267 12.84 -16.84 -6.75
N LYS A 268 12.89 -16.46 -8.03
CA LYS A 268 14.11 -16.58 -8.86
C LYS A 268 15.29 -15.80 -8.27
N THR A 269 15.03 -14.63 -7.71
CA THR A 269 16.06 -13.82 -7.05
C THR A 269 16.61 -14.51 -5.80
N ILE A 270 15.73 -15.10 -4.99
CA ILE A 270 16.14 -15.88 -3.81
C ILE A 270 16.92 -17.13 -4.22
N ASP A 271 16.50 -17.83 -5.27
CA ASP A 271 17.21 -18.99 -5.80
C ASP A 271 18.60 -18.60 -6.33
N PHE A 272 18.71 -17.47 -7.04
CA PHE A 272 19.98 -16.91 -7.48
C PHE A 272 20.90 -16.58 -6.30
N LEU A 273 20.38 -15.89 -5.28
CA LEU A 273 21.13 -15.58 -4.06
C LEU A 273 21.54 -16.82 -3.27
N SER A 274 20.75 -17.90 -3.34
CA SER A 274 21.09 -19.18 -2.75
C SER A 274 22.18 -19.92 -3.54
N SER A 275 22.29 -19.65 -4.84
CA SER A 275 23.28 -20.26 -5.74
C SER A 275 24.67 -19.62 -5.67
N ILE A 276 24.75 -18.31 -5.39
CA ILE A 276 26.01 -17.56 -5.13
C ILE A 276 26.62 -18.03 -3.83
#